data_AF-A0A735DJB1-F1
#
_entry.id   AF-A0A735DJB1-F1
#
_cell.length_a   1.000
_cell.length_b   1.000
_cell.length_c   1.000
_cell.angle_alpha   90.00
_cell.angle_beta   90.00
_cell.angle_gamma   90.00
#
_symmetry.space_group_name_H-M   'P 1'
#
loop_
_entity.id
_entity.type
_entity.pdbx_description
1 polymer ?
#
loop_
_entity_poly.entity_id
_entity_poly.type
_entity_poly.pdbx_seq_one_letter_code
_entity_poly.pdbx_strand_id
1 'polypeptide(L)'
;MAALPYMQLYIADYLADTMHLSTEEHGAYLLLMFNYWQTGRAIPKSRLAKIARLDNERWISVEESLSEFFIDNGEEWIHERIEQDLASVHAKLEQRSAAGKASVAKRKANKTMKVARESNVC
;
A
#
# COMPACT_ATOMS: atom_id res chain seq x y z
N MET A 1 -8.60 3.72 8.80
CA MET A 1 -7.38 4.27 8.15
C MET A 1 -7.82 5.00 6.91
N ALA A 2 -7.22 6.16 6.60
CA ALA A 2 -7.50 6.81 5.31
C ALA A 2 -7.08 5.83 4.21
N ALA A 3 -7.98 5.57 3.26
CA ALA A 3 -7.67 4.70 2.13
C ALA A 3 -6.45 5.28 1.39
N LEU A 4 -5.49 4.42 1.04
CA LEU A 4 -4.38 4.84 0.19
C LEU A 4 -4.95 5.32 -1.14
N PRO A 5 -4.60 6.53 -1.61
CA PRO A 5 -5.39 7.24 -2.61
C PRO A 5 -5.39 6.59 -4.00
N TYR A 6 -4.32 5.87 -4.37
CA TYR A 6 -4.20 5.09 -5.59
C TYR A 6 -2.99 4.15 -5.49
N MET A 7 -3.01 3.05 -6.23
CA MET A 7 -1.87 2.14 -6.42
C MET A 7 -1.24 2.42 -7.79
N GLN A 8 0.09 2.49 -7.86
CA GLN A 8 0.79 2.69 -9.14
C GLN A 8 1.07 1.34 -9.82
N LEU A 9 0.48 1.12 -10.99
CA LEU A 9 0.69 -0.08 -11.80
C LEU A 9 1.37 0.28 -13.12
N TYR A 10 2.65 -0.07 -13.23
CA TYR A 10 3.41 0.02 -14.47
C TYR A 10 3.08 -1.15 -15.38
N ILE A 11 2.37 -0.88 -16.48
CA ILE A 11 1.84 -1.93 -17.36
C ILE A 11 2.94 -2.71 -18.09
N ALA A 12 4.02 -2.03 -18.51
CA ALA A 12 5.14 -2.68 -19.18
C ALA A 12 5.81 -3.72 -18.27
N ASP A 13 6.14 -3.32 -17.04
CA ASP A 13 6.77 -4.20 -16.04
C ASP A 13 5.83 -5.34 -15.66
N TYR A 14 4.55 -5.03 -15.43
CA TYR A 14 3.54 -6.05 -15.12
C TYR A 14 3.46 -7.11 -16.23
N LEU A 15 3.36 -6.69 -17.50
CA LEU A 15 3.26 -7.63 -18.62
C LEU A 15 4.56 -8.41 -18.80
N ALA A 16 5.73 -7.78 -18.63
CA ALA A 16 7.03 -8.46 -18.75
C ALA A 16 7.13 -9.65 -17.78
N ASP A 17 6.65 -9.49 -16.55
CA ASP A 17 6.74 -10.51 -15.50
C ASP A 17 5.58 -11.53 -15.55
N THR A 18 4.47 -11.23 -16.23
CA THR A 18 3.24 -12.05 -16.15
C THR A 18 2.76 -12.61 -17.49
N MET A 19 3.53 -12.47 -18.56
CA MET A 19 3.13 -12.86 -19.93
C MET A 19 2.78 -14.35 -20.11
N HIS A 20 3.28 -15.23 -19.24
CA HIS A 20 2.98 -16.66 -19.24
C HIS A 20 1.67 -17.00 -18.54
N LEU A 21 1.09 -16.07 -17.79
CA LEU A 21 -0.17 -16.30 -17.08
C LEU A 21 -1.36 -16.35 -18.04
N SER A 22 -2.30 -17.22 -17.71
CA SER A 22 -3.63 -17.23 -18.32
C SER A 22 -4.46 -16.03 -17.85
N THR A 23 -5.55 -15.74 -18.57
CA THR A 23 -6.49 -14.67 -18.21
C THR A 23 -7.04 -14.80 -16.78
N GLU A 24 -7.30 -16.03 -16.33
CA GLU A 24 -7.79 -16.28 -14.97
C GLU A 24 -6.72 -16.02 -13.91
N GLU A 25 -5.48 -16.48 -14.16
CA GLU A 25 -4.35 -16.24 -13.26
C GLU A 25 -4.03 -14.76 -13.15
N HIS A 26 -4.08 -14.01 -14.25
CA HIS A 26 -4.00 -12.55 -14.21
C HIS A 26 -5.09 -11.93 -13.33
N GLY A 27 -6.34 -12.39 -13.48
CA GLY A 27 -7.46 -11.93 -12.67
C GLY A 27 -7.26 -12.21 -11.19
N ALA A 28 -6.86 -13.43 -10.84
CA ALA A 28 -6.57 -13.85 -9.48
C ALA A 28 -5.41 -13.03 -8.87
N TYR A 29 -4.32 -12.86 -9.61
CA TYR A 29 -3.16 -12.08 -9.17
C TYR A 29 -3.53 -10.63 -8.89
N LEU A 30 -4.23 -9.97 -9.81
CA LEU A 30 -4.69 -8.59 -9.62
C LEU A 30 -5.61 -8.45 -8.39
N LEU A 31 -6.53 -9.38 -8.16
CA LEU A 31 -7.40 -9.36 -6.98
C LEU A 31 -6.59 -9.48 -5.67
N LEU A 32 -5.57 -10.34 -5.64
CA LEU A 32 -4.67 -10.45 -4.50
C LEU A 32 -3.87 -9.16 -4.30
N MET A 33 -3.28 -8.59 -5.36
CA MET A 33 -2.58 -7.30 -5.28
C MET A 33 -3.49 -6.18 -4.75
N PHE A 34 -4.75 -6.10 -5.23
CA PHE A 34 -5.70 -5.10 -4.77
C PHE A 34 -6.05 -5.28 -3.30
N ASN A 35 -6.24 -6.51 -2.83
CA ASN A 35 -6.49 -6.79 -1.42
C ASN A 35 -5.29 -6.40 -0.55
N TYR A 36 -4.09 -6.76 -1.00
CA TYR A 36 -2.84 -6.41 -0.33
C TYR A 36 -2.71 -4.90 -0.20
N TRP A 37 -2.87 -4.16 -1.30
CA TRP A 37 -2.80 -2.70 -1.31
C TRP A 37 -3.84 -2.07 -0.41
N GLN A 38 -5.10 -2.54 -0.47
CA GLN A 38 -6.19 -1.98 0.31
C GLN A 38 -6.00 -2.19 1.82
N THR A 39 -5.48 -3.35 2.21
CA THR A 39 -5.31 -3.72 3.63
C THR A 39 -3.96 -3.25 4.20
N GLY A 40 -2.96 -3.11 3.34
CA GLY A 40 -1.57 -2.84 3.71
C GLY A 40 -0.95 -3.96 4.53
N ARG A 41 -1.36 -5.21 4.31
CA ARG A 41 -0.96 -6.38 5.10
C ARG A 41 -0.75 -7.59 4.20
N ALA A 42 0.14 -8.48 4.65
CA ALA A 42 0.29 -9.82 4.11
C ALA A 42 -1.05 -10.57 4.11
N ILE A 43 -1.22 -11.47 3.14
CA ILE A 43 -2.47 -12.19 2.94
C ILE A 43 -2.36 -13.58 3.58
N PRO A 44 -3.18 -13.91 4.59
CA PRO A 44 -3.20 -15.26 5.14
C PRO A 44 -3.58 -16.29 4.09
N LYS A 45 -2.86 -17.42 4.04
CA LYS A 45 -3.09 -18.49 3.05
C LYS A 45 -4.53 -18.99 3.04
N SER A 46 -5.14 -19.08 4.22
CA SER A 46 -6.54 -19.46 4.42
C SER A 46 -7.55 -18.56 3.68
N ARG A 47 -7.14 -17.39 3.19
CA ARG A 47 -8.00 -16.42 2.51
C ARG A 47 -7.70 -16.26 1.03
N LEU A 48 -6.62 -16.84 0.51
CA LEU A 48 -6.16 -16.61 -0.86
C LEU A 48 -7.23 -16.98 -1.90
N ALA A 49 -7.73 -18.22 -1.87
CA ALA A 49 -8.78 -18.68 -2.78
C ALA A 49 -10.01 -17.76 -2.77
N LYS A 50 -10.46 -17.37 -1.57
CA LYS A 50 -11.62 -16.50 -1.38
C LYS A 50 -11.42 -15.09 -1.94
N ILE A 51 -10.21 -14.53 -1.80
CA ILE A 51 -9.88 -13.19 -2.32
C ILE A 51 -9.75 -13.25 -3.85
N ALA A 52 -9.09 -14.30 -4.37
CA ALA A 52 -8.97 -14.56 -5.80
C ALA A 52 -10.31 -14.93 -6.46
N ARG A 53 -11.35 -15.19 -5.67
CA ARG A 53 -12.70 -15.60 -6.11
C ARG A 53 -12.70 -16.94 -6.85
N LEU A 54 -11.84 -17.85 -6.43
CA LEU A 54 -11.74 -19.20 -6.96
C LEU A 54 -12.24 -20.19 -5.90
N ASP A 55 -12.80 -21.30 -6.36
CA ASP A 55 -13.03 -22.46 -5.49
C ASP A 55 -11.69 -23.14 -5.15
N ASN A 56 -11.73 -24.06 -4.17
CA ASN A 56 -10.51 -24.71 -3.69
C ASN A 56 -9.84 -25.60 -4.74
N GLU A 57 -10.61 -26.21 -5.64
CA GLU A 57 -10.06 -27.09 -6.67
C GLU A 57 -9.28 -26.28 -7.70
N ARG A 58 -9.88 -25.19 -8.18
CA ARG A 58 -9.23 -24.29 -9.13
C ARG A 58 -8.09 -23.50 -8.50
N TRP A 59 -8.24 -23.12 -7.23
CA TRP A 59 -7.20 -22.41 -6.50
C TRP A 59 -5.88 -23.17 -6.48
N ILE A 60 -5.88 -24.48 -6.27
CA ILE A 60 -4.63 -25.28 -6.22
C ILE A 60 -3.80 -25.13 -7.50
N SER A 61 -4.45 -25.11 -8.66
CA SER A 61 -3.75 -24.92 -9.95
C SER A 61 -3.21 -23.50 -10.12
N VAL A 62 -3.99 -22.50 -9.73
CA VAL A 62 -3.61 -21.08 -9.85
C VAL A 62 -2.53 -20.71 -8.82
N GLU A 63 -2.58 -21.30 -7.63
CA GLU A 63 -1.63 -21.09 -6.55
C GLU A 63 -0.20 -21.42 -6.98
N GLU A 64 -0.02 -22.53 -7.72
CA GLU A 64 1.28 -22.96 -8.23
C GLU A 64 1.91 -21.87 -9.11
N SER A 65 1.16 -21.36 -10.10
CA SER A 65 1.61 -20.29 -10.99
C SER A 65 1.84 -18.97 -10.27
N LEU A 66 1.03 -18.65 -9.24
CA LEU A 66 1.12 -17.36 -8.56
C LEU A 66 2.18 -17.33 -7.45
N SER A 67 2.57 -18.49 -6.92
CA SER A 67 3.49 -18.60 -5.79
C SER A 67 4.82 -17.87 -6.02
N GLU A 68 5.30 -17.80 -7.26
CA GLU A 68 6.56 -17.13 -7.61
C GLU A 68 6.54 -15.61 -7.41
N PHE A 69 5.37 -14.97 -7.42
CA PHE A 69 5.24 -13.53 -7.23
C PHE A 69 5.18 -13.10 -5.76
N PHE A 70 5.09 -14.07 -4.83
CA PHE A 70 4.94 -13.80 -3.40
C PHE A 70 6.06 -14.45 -2.60
N ILE A 71 6.46 -13.78 -1.53
CA ILE A 71 7.29 -14.39 -0.50
C ILE A 71 6.35 -15.15 0.44
N ASP A 72 6.50 -16.46 0.47
CA ASP A 72 5.76 -17.36 1.35
C ASP A 72 6.51 -17.55 2.67
N ASN A 73 5.94 -17.07 3.78
CA ASN A 73 6.52 -17.23 5.12
C ASN A 73 5.98 -18.47 5.87
N GLY A 74 5.19 -19.30 5.21
CA GLY A 74 4.51 -20.47 5.77
C GLY A 74 3.02 -20.22 6.05
N GLU A 75 2.65 -19.05 6.55
CA GLU A 75 1.28 -18.71 6.97
C GLU A 75 0.59 -17.70 6.04
N GLU A 76 1.38 -16.80 5.45
CA GLU A 76 0.93 -15.66 4.69
C GLU A 76 1.78 -15.46 3.43
N TRP A 77 1.17 -14.83 2.42
CA TRP A 77 1.85 -14.36 1.24
C TRP A 77 2.15 -12.87 1.36
N ILE A 78 3.42 -12.53 1.16
CA ILE A 78 3.96 -11.17 1.19
C ILE A 78 4.31 -10.74 -0.23
N HIS A 79 3.86 -9.55 -0.63
CA HIS A 79 4.15 -9.01 -1.95
C HIS A 79 5.20 -7.90 -1.84
N GLU A 80 6.44 -8.19 -2.23
CA GLU A 80 7.59 -7.32 -1.97
C GLU A 80 7.44 -5.91 -2.59
N ARG A 81 7.07 -5.84 -3.88
CA ARG A 81 6.83 -4.56 -4.55
C ARG A 81 5.79 -3.70 -3.82
N ILE A 82 4.68 -4.30 -3.39
CA ILE A 82 3.62 -3.57 -2.71
C ILE A 82 4.11 -3.08 -1.34
N GLU A 83 4.89 -3.87 -0.60
CA GLU A 83 5.53 -3.43 0.66
C GLU A 83 6.40 -2.18 0.45
N GLN A 84 7.22 -2.17 -0.60
CA GLN A 84 8.07 -1.02 -0.95
C GLN A 84 7.24 0.23 -1.31
N ASP A 85 6.18 0.05 -2.08
CA ASP A 85 5.27 1.14 -2.45
C ASP A 85 4.52 1.69 -1.22
N LEU A 86 4.04 0.82 -0.33
CA LEU A 86 3.39 1.19 0.93
C LEU A 86 4.33 1.97 1.84
N ALA A 87 5.56 1.49 2.03
CA ALA A 87 6.58 2.19 2.80
C ALA A 87 6.85 3.60 2.23
N SER A 88 6.95 3.71 0.91
CA SER A 88 7.14 5.00 0.22
C SER A 88 5.97 5.96 0.41
N VAL A 89 4.72 5.46 0.37
CA VAL A 89 3.53 6.28 0.62
C VAL A 89 3.47 6.72 2.09
N HIS A 90 3.72 5.81 3.03
CA HIS A 90 3.73 6.13 4.46
C HIS A 90 4.78 7.20 4.79
N ALA A 91 6.01 7.06 4.27
CA ALA A 91 7.07 8.06 4.46
C ALA A 91 6.65 9.46 3.96
N LYS A 92 6.01 9.54 2.79
CA LYS A 92 5.48 10.81 2.24
C LYS A 92 4.36 11.40 3.12
N LEU A 93 3.46 10.56 3.63
CA LEU A 93 2.36 10.99 4.51
C LEU A 93 2.90 11.52 5.84
N GLU A 94 3.88 10.85 6.43
CA GLU A 94 4.55 11.27 7.66
C GLU A 94 5.28 12.60 7.47
N GLN A 95 6.05 12.75 6.40
CA GLN A 95 6.74 14.00 6.07
C GLN A 95 5.75 15.16 5.93
N ARG A 96 4.65 14.97 5.21
CA ARG A 96 3.59 15.99 5.04
C ARG A 96 2.92 16.33 6.37
N SER A 97 2.65 15.33 7.21
CA SER A 97 2.10 15.52 8.54
C SER A 97 3.04 16.35 9.43
N ALA A 98 4.33 16.01 9.45
CA ALA A 98 5.35 16.73 10.21
C ALA A 98 5.49 18.19 9.75
N ALA A 99 5.57 18.42 8.43
CA ALA A 99 5.63 19.76 7.85
C ALA A 99 4.37 20.59 8.19
N GLY A 100 3.19 19.97 8.15
CA GLY A 100 1.93 20.60 8.56
C GLY A 100 1.95 21.04 10.03
N LYS A 101 2.35 20.16 10.94
CA LYS A 101 2.49 20.45 12.37
C LYS A 101 3.50 21.59 12.62
N ALA A 102 4.66 21.53 11.96
CA ALA A 102 5.69 22.56 12.06
C ALA A 102 5.20 23.93 11.56
N SER A 103 4.47 23.96 10.45
CA SER A 103 3.88 25.19 9.90
C SER A 103 2.87 25.82 10.88
N VAL A 104 1.98 25.01 11.46
CA VAL A 104 1.02 25.47 12.48
C VAL A 104 1.74 26.00 13.72
N ALA A 105 2.77 25.30 14.22
CA ALA A 105 3.56 25.74 15.36
C ALA A 105 4.25 27.09 15.10
N LYS A 106 4.89 27.23 13.93
CA LYS A 106 5.54 28.49 13.50
C LYS A 106 4.52 29.64 13.43
N ARG A 107 3.33 29.40 12.87
CA ARG A 107 2.26 30.41 12.80
C ARG A 107 1.79 30.83 14.19
N LYS A 108 1.65 29.89 15.13
CA LYS A 108 1.29 30.19 16.52
C LYS A 108 2.36 31.02 17.21
N ALA A 109 3.63 30.62 17.11
CA ALA A 109 4.76 31.35 17.70
C ALA A 109 4.86 32.78 17.18
N ASN A 110 4.75 32.97 15.86
CA ASN A 110 4.76 34.31 15.24
C ASN A 110 3.58 35.17 15.72
N LYS A 111 2.39 34.59 15.90
CA LYS A 111 1.22 35.31 16.45
C LYS A 111 1.49 35.75 17.88
N THR A 112 2.02 34.88 18.73
CA THR A 112 2.37 35.20 20.13
C THR A 112 3.43 36.30 20.21
N MET A 113 4.49 36.22 19.39
CA MET A 113 5.53 37.26 19.36
C MET A 113 5.01 38.61 18.86
N LYS A 114 4.09 38.62 17.89
CA LYS A 114 3.44 39.85 17.41
C LYS A 114 2.62 40.52 18.53
N VAL A 115 1.80 39.75 19.24
CA VAL A 115 1.00 40.25 20.37
C VAL A 115 1.90 40.82 21.47
N ALA A 116 2.96 40.11 21.87
CA ALA A 116 3.90 40.60 22.88
C ALA A 116 4.62 41.90 22.47
N ARG A 117 4.96 42.02 21.18
CA ARG A 117 5.60 43.23 20.64
C ARG A 117 4.65 44.44 20.63
N GLU A 118 3.37 44.22 20.35
CA GLU A 118 2.34 45.27 20.37
C GLU A 118 2.00 45.72 21.81
N SER A 119 2.08 44.81 22.79
CA SER A 119 1.86 45.14 24.22
C SER A 119 2.97 45.95 24.86
N ASN A 120 4.23 45.81 24.40
CA ASN A 120 5.38 46.54 24.94
C ASN A 120 5.56 47.96 24.38
N VAL A 121 4.68 48.41 23.48
CA VAL A 121 4.73 49.74 22.84
C VAL A 121 3.71 50.72 23.45
N CYS A 122 2.92 50.28 24.45
CA CYS A 122 2.00 51.08 25.24
C CYS A 122 2.56 51.27 26.66
#